data_AF-A0A934YW81-F1
#
_entry.id   AF-A0A934YW81-F1
#
_cell.length_a   1.000
_cell.length_b   1.000
_cell.length_c   1.000
_cell.angle_alpha   90.00
_cell.angle_beta   90.00
_cell.angle_gamma   90.00
#
_symmetry.space_group_name_H-M   'P 1'
#
loop_
_entity.id
_entity.type
_entity.pdbx_description
1 polymer ?
#
loop_
_entity_poly.entity_id
_entity_poly.type
_entity_poly.pdbx_seq_one_letter_code
_entity_poly.pdbx_strand_id
1 'polypeptide(L)'
;MKAKQLFIALVLVSASSCTDYCKAWGDYKLGSGYSLMAGDGYNQTILILCTSDEKCCYAGIELVPANVSEVAFDDKWIVAKTNTGSETGFWVIEKLDLTHGKPDSLDIEQARQMVTGPLDKTAFDKLTAGESISLTLNKFEWE
;
A
#
# COMPACT_ATOMS: atom_id res chain seq x y z
N MET A 1 26.91 -52.14 17.39
CA MET A 1 25.52 -52.00 16.94
C MET A 1 25.28 -50.57 16.52
N LYS A 2 24.66 -50.39 15.34
CA LYS A 2 24.38 -49.12 14.68
C LYS A 2 23.09 -48.51 15.24
N ALA A 3 23.11 -47.23 15.60
CA ALA A 3 21.93 -46.35 15.64
C ALA A 3 22.46 -44.91 15.55
N LYS A 4 22.58 -44.39 14.33
CA LYS A 4 21.61 -43.50 13.67
C LYS A 4 21.75 -42.06 14.17
N GLN A 5 22.38 -41.27 13.31
CA GLN A 5 22.22 -39.83 13.20
C GLN A 5 20.77 -39.43 13.48
N LEU A 6 20.56 -38.50 14.41
CA LEU A 6 19.46 -37.56 14.29
C LEU A 6 20.07 -36.17 14.25
N PHE A 7 20.13 -35.65 13.04
CA PHE A 7 20.32 -34.25 12.71
C PHE A 7 19.45 -33.40 13.63
N ILE A 8 20.04 -32.73 14.62
CA ILE A 8 19.46 -31.53 15.20
C ILE A 8 19.83 -30.39 14.25
N ALA A 9 19.33 -30.47 13.02
CA ALA A 9 19.05 -29.29 12.23
C ALA A 9 17.67 -28.83 12.70
N LEU A 10 17.61 -28.32 13.94
CA LEU A 10 16.58 -27.36 14.30
C LEU A 10 16.98 -26.11 13.54
N VAL A 11 16.67 -26.14 12.23
CA VAL A 11 16.74 -25.02 11.33
C VAL A 11 16.13 -23.87 12.08
N LEU A 12 16.96 -22.86 12.31
CA LEU A 12 16.56 -21.49 12.48
C LEU A 12 15.46 -21.22 11.44
N VAL A 13 14.21 -21.50 11.80
CA VAL A 13 13.06 -20.83 11.19
C VAL A 13 13.11 -19.44 11.81
N SER A 14 14.10 -18.69 11.34
CA SER A 14 14.23 -17.27 11.47
C SER A 14 12.86 -16.69 11.16
N ALA A 15 12.41 -15.81 12.04
CA ALA A 15 11.22 -15.01 11.92
C ALA A 15 11.08 -14.40 10.52
N SER A 16 10.49 -15.15 9.58
CA SER A 16 9.89 -14.60 8.39
C SER A 16 8.69 -13.84 8.92
N SER A 17 8.91 -12.54 9.10
CA SER A 17 7.93 -11.60 9.58
C SER A 17 6.58 -11.86 8.94
N CYS A 18 5.51 -11.76 9.73
CA CYS A 18 4.13 -11.87 9.27
C CYS A 18 3.73 -10.82 8.21
N THR A 19 4.68 -10.02 7.72
CA THR A 19 4.51 -9.05 6.63
C THR A 19 4.35 -9.70 5.26
N ASP A 20 4.90 -10.90 5.06
CA ASP A 20 4.92 -11.51 3.72
C ASP A 20 3.69 -12.38 3.43
N TYR A 21 2.94 -12.76 4.47
CA TYR A 21 1.77 -13.61 4.32
C TYR A 21 0.69 -12.94 3.45
N CYS A 22 0.43 -11.65 3.66
CA CYS A 22 -0.57 -10.91 2.88
C CYS A 22 -0.06 -10.55 1.48
N LYS A 23 1.25 -10.29 1.33
CA LYS A 23 1.86 -9.99 0.02
C LYS A 23 1.66 -11.14 -0.97
N ALA A 24 1.75 -12.39 -0.49
CA ALA A 24 1.48 -13.58 -1.30
C ALA A 24 0.03 -13.68 -1.82
N TRP A 25 -0.90 -12.91 -1.26
CA TRP A 25 -2.30 -12.81 -1.65
C TRP A 25 -2.61 -11.49 -2.36
N GLY A 26 -1.56 -10.76 -2.75
CA GLY A 26 -1.71 -9.47 -3.42
C GLY A 26 -2.08 -8.32 -2.50
N ASP A 27 -1.75 -8.36 -1.20
CA ASP A 27 -1.94 -7.25 -0.26
C ASP A 27 -0.60 -6.77 0.30
N TYR A 28 -0.22 -5.55 -0.05
CA TYR A 28 0.96 -4.88 0.48
C TYR A 28 0.54 -3.70 1.37
N LYS A 29 0.72 -3.87 2.68
CA LYS A 29 0.34 -2.88 3.70
C LYS A 29 1.18 -1.61 3.58
N LEU A 30 0.50 -0.46 3.49
CA LEU A 30 1.09 0.88 3.57
C LEU A 30 0.93 1.49 4.98
N GLY A 31 0.36 0.74 5.94
CA GLY A 31 0.06 1.19 7.29
C GLY A 31 -1.27 1.95 7.40
N SER A 32 -1.78 2.12 8.63
CA SER A 32 -3.01 2.87 8.94
C SER A 32 -4.25 2.47 8.13
N GLY A 33 -4.39 1.18 7.81
CA GLY A 33 -5.51 0.66 7.02
C GLY A 33 -5.36 0.81 5.51
N TYR A 34 -4.26 1.37 5.00
CA TYR A 34 -4.02 1.52 3.56
C TYR A 34 -3.22 0.33 3.01
N SER A 35 -3.56 -0.09 1.80
CA SER A 35 -2.91 -1.20 1.10
C SER A 35 -2.78 -0.93 -0.39
N LEU A 36 -1.70 -1.42 -0.98
CA LEU A 36 -1.68 -1.74 -2.40
C LEU A 36 -2.29 -3.13 -2.58
N MET A 37 -3.19 -3.27 -3.54
CA MET A 37 -3.81 -4.55 -3.90
C MET A 37 -3.47 -4.94 -5.32
N ALA A 38 -3.13 -6.20 -5.51
CA ALA A 38 -3.09 -6.81 -6.83
C ALA A 38 -4.53 -6.95 -7.35
N GLY A 39 -4.83 -6.29 -8.46
CA GLY A 39 -6.05 -6.53 -9.24
C GLY A 39 -5.97 -7.86 -10.00
N ASP A 40 -6.98 -8.12 -10.83
CA ASP A 40 -7.10 -9.36 -11.59
C ASP A 40 -5.80 -9.70 -12.36
N GLY A 41 -5.13 -10.77 -11.94
CA GLY A 41 -3.93 -11.30 -12.58
C GLY A 41 -2.62 -10.57 -12.28
N TYR A 42 -2.50 -9.82 -11.17
CA TYR A 42 -1.29 -9.09 -10.74
C TYR A 42 -0.78 -8.01 -11.70
N ASN A 43 -1.51 -7.75 -12.78
CA ASN A 43 -1.14 -6.75 -13.80
C ASN A 43 -1.60 -5.34 -13.45
N GLN A 44 -2.41 -5.21 -12.40
CA GLN A 44 -2.90 -3.95 -11.88
C GLN A 44 -2.56 -3.88 -10.40
N THR A 45 -2.03 -2.76 -9.96
CA THR A 45 -1.85 -2.43 -8.55
C THR A 45 -2.72 -1.23 -8.24
N ILE A 46 -3.72 -1.41 -7.38
CA ILE A 46 -4.60 -0.33 -6.94
C ILE A 46 -4.27 0.05 -5.50
N LEU A 47 -4.43 1.33 -5.16
CA LEU A 47 -4.31 1.80 -3.78
C LEU A 47 -5.71 1.88 -3.17
N ILE A 48 -5.91 1.15 -2.08
CA ILE A 48 -7.19 1.10 -1.36
C ILE A 48 -7.03 1.46 0.11
N LEU A 49 -8.14 1.92 0.69
CA LEU A 49 -8.35 1.96 2.14
C LEU A 49 -9.16 0.72 2.54
N CYS A 50 -8.56 -0.17 3.32
CA CYS A 50 -9.18 -1.41 3.78
C CYS A 50 -10.40 -1.11 4.65
N THR A 51 -11.51 -1.78 4.37
CA THR A 51 -12.71 -1.68 5.20
C THR A 51 -12.71 -2.71 6.33
N SER A 52 -12.06 -3.86 6.16
CA SER A 52 -12.01 -4.91 7.19
C SER A 52 -10.86 -4.75 8.18
N ASP A 53 -11.13 -5.06 9.46
CA ASP A 53 -10.13 -5.19 10.54
C ASP A 53 -9.31 -6.51 10.45
N GLU A 54 -9.24 -7.12 9.27
CA GLU A 54 -8.55 -8.39 9.06
C GLU A 54 -7.04 -8.19 8.90
N LYS A 55 -6.27 -9.26 9.18
CA LYS A 55 -4.80 -9.22 9.06
C LYS A 55 -4.35 -8.86 7.64
N CYS A 56 -5.08 -9.33 6.64
CA CYS A 56 -4.90 -8.98 5.24
C CYS A 56 -6.11 -8.20 4.73
N CYS A 57 -5.87 -7.33 3.77
CA CYS A 57 -6.89 -6.57 3.07
C CYS A 57 -7.41 -7.43 1.92
N TYR A 58 -8.71 -7.61 1.84
CA TYR A 58 -9.35 -8.30 0.72
C TYR A 58 -10.29 -7.40 -0.07
N ALA A 59 -10.75 -6.31 0.55
CA ALA A 59 -11.63 -5.33 -0.03
C ALA A 59 -11.43 -3.97 0.66
N GLY A 60 -11.83 -2.92 -0.04
CA GLY A 60 -11.72 -1.56 0.49
C GLY A 60 -12.26 -0.52 -0.48
N ILE A 61 -12.09 0.73 -0.09
CA ILE A 61 -12.43 1.89 -0.89
C ILE A 61 -11.24 2.17 -1.80
N GLU A 62 -11.47 2.13 -3.12
CA GLU A 62 -10.47 2.51 -4.10
C GLU A 62 -10.19 4.02 -4.04
N LEU A 63 -8.92 4.36 -3.80
CA LEU A 63 -8.47 5.75 -3.68
C LEU A 63 -7.75 6.22 -4.94
N VAL A 64 -6.95 5.35 -5.54
CA VAL A 64 -6.24 5.64 -6.79
C VAL A 64 -6.76 4.69 -7.86
N PRO A 65 -7.63 5.16 -8.78
CA PRO A 65 -8.31 4.32 -9.77
C PRO A 65 -7.45 4.02 -11.00
N ALA A 66 -6.16 3.75 -10.80
CA ALA A 66 -5.21 3.49 -11.88
C ALA A 66 -4.04 2.64 -11.38
N ASN A 67 -3.30 2.04 -12.32
CA ASN A 67 -2.18 1.15 -12.00
C ASN A 67 -1.02 1.93 -11.34
N VAL A 68 -0.84 1.75 -10.04
CA VAL A 68 0.24 2.31 -9.25
C VAL A 68 1.55 1.62 -9.62
N SER A 69 2.50 2.43 -10.09
CA SER A 69 3.82 1.98 -10.56
C SER A 69 4.95 2.35 -9.60
N GLU A 70 4.79 3.45 -8.87
CA GLU A 70 5.72 3.88 -7.84
C GLU A 70 4.92 4.39 -6.64
N VAL A 71 5.41 4.13 -5.44
CA VAL A 71 4.78 4.53 -4.18
C VAL A 71 5.84 4.93 -3.16
N ALA A 72 5.48 5.84 -2.26
CA ALA A 72 6.20 6.08 -1.02
C ALA A 72 5.22 6.54 0.05
N PHE A 73 5.50 6.24 1.31
CA PHE A 73 4.59 6.56 2.41
C PHE A 73 5.35 6.75 3.73
N ASP A 74 4.74 7.54 4.62
CA ASP A 74 5.09 7.65 6.03
C ASP A 74 3.81 7.55 6.87
N ASP A 75 3.85 7.95 8.14
CA ASP A 75 2.70 7.88 9.04
C ASP A 75 1.55 8.82 8.65
N LYS A 76 1.82 9.90 7.91
CA LYS A 76 0.84 10.92 7.52
C LYS A 76 0.48 10.89 6.05
N TRP A 77 1.40 10.57 5.16
CA TRP A 77 1.24 10.75 3.73
C TRP A 77 1.47 9.45 2.96
N ILE A 78 0.77 9.32 1.83
CA ILE A 78 1.12 8.41 0.76
C ILE A 78 1.25 9.24 -0.51
N VAL A 79 2.33 9.04 -1.25
CA VAL A 79 2.50 9.56 -2.60
C VAL A 79 2.57 8.39 -3.58
N ALA A 80 1.88 8.52 -4.70
CA ALA A 80 1.83 7.46 -5.70
C ALA A 80 1.97 8.03 -7.11
N LYS A 81 2.54 7.24 -8.00
CA LYS A 81 2.61 7.50 -9.44
C LYS A 81 1.92 6.38 -10.19
N THR A 82 1.03 6.76 -11.09
CA THR A 82 0.30 5.85 -11.97
C THR A 82 0.71 6.04 -13.42
N ASN A 83 0.76 4.95 -14.17
CA ASN A 83 0.94 5.00 -15.63
C ASN A 83 -0.26 4.32 -16.30
N THR A 84 -1.01 5.10 -17.08
CA THR A 84 -2.15 4.59 -17.87
C THR A 84 -1.87 4.87 -19.35
N GLY A 85 -1.39 3.87 -20.06
CA GLY A 85 -0.91 4.05 -21.44
C GLY A 85 0.27 5.02 -21.49
N SER A 86 0.12 6.15 -22.20
CA SER A 86 1.12 7.22 -22.26
C SER A 86 0.97 8.30 -21.18
N GLU A 87 -0.08 8.23 -20.36
CA GLU A 87 -0.37 9.25 -19.36
C GLU A 87 0.24 8.87 -18.01
N THR A 88 0.98 9.82 -17.43
CA THR A 88 1.51 9.72 -16.07
C THR A 88 0.68 10.60 -15.15
N GLY A 89 0.19 10.02 -14.05
CA GLY A 89 -0.53 10.73 -13.00
C GLY A 89 0.20 10.62 -11.67
N PHE A 90 0.20 11.69 -10.90
CA PHE A 90 0.74 11.72 -9.54
C PHE A 90 -0.37 11.95 -8.53
N TRP A 91 -0.26 11.33 -7.37
CA TRP A 91 -1.29 11.33 -6.34
C TRP A 91 -0.66 11.63 -5.00
N VAL A 92 -1.34 12.45 -4.20
CA VAL A 92 -1.01 12.72 -2.80
C VAL A 92 -2.22 12.34 -1.96
N ILE A 93 -2.03 11.47 -0.98
CA ILE A 93 -3.08 11.01 -0.08
C ILE A 93 -2.66 11.36 1.35
N GLU A 94 -3.47 12.14 2.05
CA GLU A 94 -3.34 12.33 3.50
C GLU A 94 -4.00 11.16 4.23
N LYS A 95 -3.29 10.52 5.14
CA LYS A 95 -3.81 9.39 5.91
C LYS A 95 -4.81 9.89 6.94
N LEU A 96 -5.95 9.22 7.00
CA LEU A 96 -6.93 9.42 8.06
C LEU A 96 -6.37 8.90 9.38
N ASP A 97 -6.64 9.62 10.47
CA ASP A 97 -6.41 9.12 11.80
C ASP A 97 -7.53 8.14 12.18
N LEU A 98 -7.23 6.84 12.09
CA LEU A 98 -8.17 5.76 12.37
C LEU A 98 -8.03 5.20 13.79
N THR A 99 -7.25 5.85 14.67
CA THR A 99 -7.02 5.33 16.04
C THR A 99 -8.30 5.21 16.88
N HIS A 100 -9.36 5.94 16.53
CA HIS A 100 -10.61 5.99 17.29
C HIS A 100 -11.87 5.58 16.48
N GLY A 101 -11.72 5.14 15.23
CA GLY A 101 -12.84 4.83 14.35
C GLY A 101 -12.59 3.57 13.52
N LYS A 102 -13.64 2.77 13.30
CA LYS A 102 -13.56 1.64 12.36
C LYS A 102 -13.59 2.15 10.93
N PRO A 103 -12.78 1.60 10.01
CA PRO A 103 -12.89 1.90 8.59
C PRO A 103 -14.30 1.66 8.03
N ASP A 104 -15.03 0.68 8.57
CA ASP A 104 -16.43 0.38 8.24
C ASP A 104 -17.41 1.54 8.43
N SER A 105 -17.05 2.55 9.24
CA SER A 105 -17.86 3.76 9.48
C SER A 105 -17.39 4.98 8.69
N LEU A 106 -16.30 4.86 7.93
CA LEU A 106 -15.82 5.95 7.10
C LEU A 106 -16.76 6.14 5.92
N ASP A 107 -17.24 7.37 5.81
CA ASP A 107 -17.91 7.82 4.60
C ASP A 107 -16.88 7.76 3.45
N ILE A 108 -17.24 7.05 2.38
CA ILE A 108 -16.44 6.97 1.14
C ILE A 108 -16.05 8.38 0.67
N GLU A 109 -16.92 9.36 0.88
CA GLU A 109 -16.67 10.75 0.51
C GLU A 109 -15.57 11.39 1.36
N GLN A 110 -15.45 11.05 2.65
CA GLN A 110 -14.34 11.51 3.49
C GLN A 110 -13.02 10.90 3.01
N ALA A 111 -12.98 9.60 2.73
CA ALA A 111 -11.77 8.95 2.23
C ALA A 111 -11.30 9.55 0.89
N ARG A 112 -12.25 9.89 0.00
CA ARG A 112 -11.97 10.54 -1.28
C ARG A 112 -11.48 11.98 -1.14
N GLN A 113 -11.97 12.73 -0.16
CA GLN A 113 -11.51 14.10 0.09
C GLN A 113 -10.03 14.19 0.49
N MET A 114 -9.47 13.11 1.03
CA MET A 114 -8.06 13.04 1.39
C MET A 114 -7.14 12.77 0.19
N VAL A 115 -7.70 12.44 -0.97
CA VAL A 115 -6.95 12.11 -2.18
C VAL A 115 -6.91 13.32 -3.09
N THR A 116 -5.70 13.78 -3.39
CA THR A 116 -5.44 14.82 -4.40
C THR A 116 -4.77 14.19 -5.62
N GLY A 117 -5.48 14.15 -6.75
CA GLY A 117 -4.96 13.68 -8.03
C GLY A 117 -6.05 13.35 -9.06
N PRO A 118 -5.66 12.94 -10.28
CA PRO A 118 -4.29 12.86 -10.76
C PRO A 118 -3.70 14.25 -11.02
N LEU A 119 -2.47 14.47 -10.59
CA LEU A 119 -1.68 15.67 -10.83
C LEU A 119 -0.66 15.42 -11.94
N ASP A 120 -0.27 16.48 -12.65
CA ASP A 120 0.98 16.46 -13.40
C ASP A 120 2.19 16.62 -12.46
N LYS A 121 3.40 16.41 -12.99
CA LYS A 121 4.64 16.48 -12.21
C LYS A 121 4.85 17.85 -11.54
N THR A 122 4.48 18.94 -12.22
CA THR A 122 4.69 20.30 -11.71
C THR A 122 3.75 20.61 -10.54
N ALA A 123 2.47 20.24 -10.68
CA ALA A 123 1.49 20.40 -9.62
C ALA A 123 1.81 19.51 -8.41
N PHE A 124 2.27 18.28 -8.65
CA PHE A 124 2.73 17.36 -7.60
C PHE A 124 3.94 17.92 -6.84
N ASP A 125 4.97 18.39 -7.54
CA ASP A 125 6.16 18.98 -6.91
C ASP A 125 5.81 20.22 -6.08
N LYS A 126 4.91 21.06 -6.60
CA LYS A 126 4.45 22.24 -5.87
C LYS A 126 3.68 21.88 -4.61
N LEU A 127 2.77 20.90 -4.69
CA LEU A 127 1.96 20.46 -3.56
C LEU A 127 2.84 19.80 -2.49
N THR A 128 3.69 18.84 -2.87
CA THR A 128 4.60 18.16 -1.95
C THR A 128 5.57 19.11 -1.27
N ALA A 129 6.10 20.11 -1.99
CA ALA A 129 6.90 21.16 -1.39
C ALA A 129 6.09 22.05 -0.42
N GLY A 130 4.86 22.43 -0.79
CA GLY A 130 3.97 23.24 0.04
C GLY A 130 3.59 22.57 1.35
N GLU A 131 3.33 21.27 1.31
CA GLU A 131 2.97 20.44 2.47
C GLU A 131 4.20 19.86 3.21
N SER A 132 5.42 20.22 2.78
CA SER A 132 6.69 19.71 3.33
C SER A 132 6.83 18.18 3.31
N ILE A 133 6.26 17.53 2.29
CA ILE A 133 6.31 16.08 2.09
C ILE A 133 7.69 15.70 1.52
N SER A 134 8.48 14.97 2.30
CA SER A 134 9.86 14.57 1.93
C SER A 134 9.95 13.09 1.48
N LEU A 135 8.89 12.58 0.86
CA LEU A 135 8.81 11.21 0.37
C LEU A 135 9.41 11.08 -1.03
N THR A 136 10.20 10.03 -1.26
CA THR A 136 10.78 9.71 -2.58
C THR A 136 10.08 8.49 -3.15
N LEU A 137 9.42 8.66 -4.30
CA LEU A 137 8.74 7.57 -5.02
C LEU A 137 9.73 6.45 -5.38
N ASN A 138 9.35 5.21 -5.09
CA ASN A 138 10.11 4.01 -5.46
C ASN A 138 9.23 3.08 -6.28
N LYS A 139 9.82 2.41 -7.27
CA LYS A 139 9.12 1.42 -8.08
C LYS A 139 8.55 0.32 -7.19
N PHE A 140 7.29 -0.03 -7.42
CA PHE A 140 6.64 -1.13 -6.73
C PHE A 140 6.47 -2.32 -7.67
N GLU A 141 6.82 -3.51 -7.19
CA GLU A 141 6.68 -4.78 -7.90
C GLU A 141 6.24 -5.87 -6.92
N TRP A 142 5.32 -6.72 -7.36
CA TRP A 142 4.94 -7.95 -6.67
C TRP A 142 6.04 -9.00 -6.91
N GLU A 143 7.02 -9.08 -5.99
CA GLU A 143 8.06 -10.12 -6.00
C GLU A 143 7.50 -11.54 -5.82
#